data_AF-A0A7R9BBH3-F1
#
_entry.id   AF-A0A7R9BBH3-F1
#
_cell.length_a   1.000
_cell.length_b   1.000
_cell.length_c   1.000
_cell.angle_alpha   90.00
_cell.angle_beta   90.00
_cell.angle_gamma   90.00
#
_symmetry.space_group_name_H-M   'P 1'
#
loop_
_entity.id
_entity.type
_entity.pdbx_description
1 polymer ?
#
loop_
_entity_poly.entity_id
_entity_poly.type
_entity_poly.pdbx_seq_one_letter_code
_entity_poly.pdbx_strand_id
1 'polypeptide(L)'
;MHRLRVLLTVSHKCPTRVARGSELSCWSSRAHYQGLRFAACIDGIQHRASYRTTAQCFGKDCNGAVRVSNTAASVLDTIQETDIATRKSPSDSAANMALLEEILGPHPEGTFAARHVGPREGDQKDMLKYLGYQTLAVLRTRASDMGITLDVRAVQFMDFESKDIAGVLYQYPDTEGKVKDFSELIDKAHKNGPPGEMGADIVFGNSQRLGIPIGFGGPHAAFFACSESLVRLMPGRMVGVSIDSSGKTALRLALQTREQHIRRDKATSNICTAQALLANMSGMYAVYHGPRGLKRIAERAHNNALLVVEAAEVVGHVPQSTLFFDTIKIRPSEAFPQESIRQRAEEKKINLRYYDDGGVGISSNETMSQGDLQDLLWTLGCRFTLDELAARHGKDAIGRRISDSPLARTSKFMQQPIFNKYHSEAQIVRYMKQLENKDVSLVHSMIPLGSCTMKLNATSEMVPCSLPGFANLHPFVPIDQAAGYQRIFRDLDEYLCEITGFEHISLQPNSGAQGEFAGLTTIKKYLAAIGEVKRDICLIPTSAHGTNPASAQMAGMKVEPVQVKKDGCIDFDDLKKKACS
;
A
#
# COMPACT_ATOMS: atom_id res chain seq x y z
N MET A 1 4.19 -20.57 -20.66
CA MET A 1 4.08 -19.76 -19.41
C MET A 1 2.88 -18.84 -19.54
N HIS A 2 1.82 -19.08 -18.76
CA HIS A 2 0.64 -18.20 -18.70
C HIS A 2 1.04 -16.90 -18.01
N ARG A 3 0.87 -15.75 -18.70
CA ARG A 3 1.29 -14.44 -18.21
C ARG A 3 0.22 -13.88 -17.28
N LEU A 4 0.55 -13.75 -16.01
CA LEU A 4 -0.33 -13.18 -15.01
C LEU A 4 -0.48 -11.66 -15.24
N ARG A 5 -1.70 -11.17 -15.52
CA ARG A 5 -2.00 -9.74 -15.62
C ARG A 5 -2.74 -9.23 -14.39
N VAL A 6 -2.39 -8.04 -13.92
CA VAL A 6 -3.21 -7.31 -12.94
C VAL A 6 -3.78 -6.07 -13.60
N LEU A 7 -5.11 -5.98 -13.57
CA LEU A 7 -5.84 -4.86 -14.15
C LEU A 7 -6.03 -3.73 -13.14
N LEU A 8 -5.87 -2.49 -13.61
CA LEU A 8 -5.96 -1.30 -12.76
C LEU A 8 -7.01 -0.34 -13.33
N THR A 9 -8.03 0.00 -12.54
CA THR A 9 -9.18 0.77 -13.04
C THR A 9 -8.90 2.28 -13.13
N VAL A 10 -9.36 2.90 -14.22
CA VAL A 10 -9.40 4.37 -14.43
C VAL A 10 -10.84 4.84 -14.71
N SER A 11 -11.23 6.02 -14.24
CA SER A 11 -12.52 6.67 -14.57
C SER A 11 -12.43 7.46 -15.89
N HIS A 12 -13.29 7.16 -16.87
CA HIS A 12 -13.43 7.86 -18.17
C HIS A 12 -13.86 9.34 -18.05
N LYS A 13 -13.68 10.28 -19.01
CA LYS A 13 -13.40 10.29 -20.48
C LYS A 13 -12.80 11.68 -20.82
N CYS A 14 -11.79 11.79 -21.69
CA CYS A 14 -11.42 13.07 -22.35
C CYS A 14 -11.71 12.94 -23.86
N PRO A 15 -12.44 13.88 -24.50
CA PRO A 15 -12.73 13.82 -25.93
C PRO A 15 -11.54 14.28 -26.79
N THR A 16 -11.43 13.65 -27.95
CA THR A 16 -10.41 13.77 -29.01
C THR A 16 -10.26 15.18 -29.65
N ARG A 17 -9.03 15.66 -29.91
CA ARG A 17 -8.40 15.81 -31.25
C ARG A 17 -7.07 16.60 -31.23
N VAL A 18 -6.26 16.30 -32.24
CA VAL A 18 -4.85 16.66 -32.52
C VAL A 18 -4.67 18.13 -32.96
N ALA A 19 -3.56 18.76 -32.54
CA ALA A 19 -2.80 19.70 -33.37
C ALA A 19 -1.30 19.60 -33.01
N ARG A 20 -0.45 19.40 -34.03
CA ARG A 20 1.02 19.35 -33.96
C ARG A 20 1.60 20.77 -33.94
N GLY A 21 2.70 21.00 -33.22
CA GLY A 21 3.53 22.19 -33.40
C GLY A 21 4.64 22.38 -32.35
N SER A 22 5.87 22.06 -32.77
CA SER A 22 7.18 22.67 -32.42
C SER A 22 7.71 22.80 -30.98
N GLU A 23 8.87 22.14 -30.79
CA GLU A 23 10.14 22.64 -30.20
C GLU A 23 10.35 22.73 -28.67
N LEU A 24 11.03 21.68 -28.18
CA LEU A 24 12.18 21.65 -27.26
C LEU A 24 12.52 22.92 -26.43
N SER A 25 12.38 22.78 -25.11
CA SER A 25 13.43 23.21 -24.18
C SER A 25 13.39 22.37 -22.90
N CYS A 26 14.58 21.90 -22.53
CA CYS A 26 14.99 21.20 -21.32
C CYS A 26 14.27 21.71 -20.04
N TRP A 27 13.98 20.82 -19.08
CA TRP A 27 14.31 20.94 -17.65
C TRP A 27 13.74 19.76 -16.83
N SER A 28 14.47 19.47 -15.78
CA SER A 28 14.54 18.29 -14.94
C SER A 28 13.36 18.03 -13.99
N SER A 29 13.24 16.74 -13.62
CA SER A 29 12.84 16.23 -12.28
C SER A 29 11.36 16.29 -11.86
N ARG A 30 10.83 15.14 -11.40
CA ARG A 30 10.22 14.89 -10.07
C ARG A 30 9.23 13.73 -10.12
N ALA A 31 9.64 12.61 -9.53
CA ALA A 31 8.78 11.48 -9.22
C ALA A 31 8.15 11.70 -7.84
N HIS A 32 6.85 11.96 -7.79
CA HIS A 32 6.05 11.93 -6.56
C HIS A 32 5.35 10.60 -6.45
N TYR A 33 5.11 10.11 -5.24
CA TYR A 33 4.55 8.79 -4.97
C TYR A 33 3.61 8.89 -3.70
N GLN A 34 2.30 8.49 -3.68
CA GLN A 34 1.36 8.00 -2.59
C GLN A 34 0.72 6.59 -2.79
N GLY A 35 0.69 5.68 -1.79
CA GLY A 35 0.38 4.20 -1.87
C GLY A 35 -1.08 3.75 -1.59
N LEU A 36 -1.55 2.51 -1.99
CA LEU A 36 -2.85 1.79 -1.68
C LEU A 36 -3.12 0.45 -2.51
N ARG A 37 -4.40 -0.02 -2.65
CA ARG A 37 -5.09 -1.38 -2.51
C ARG A 37 -4.88 -2.54 -3.59
N PHE A 38 -5.50 -3.75 -3.56
CA PHE A 38 -5.44 -4.91 -4.54
C PHE A 38 -6.38 -6.08 -4.13
N ALA A 39 -6.84 -6.86 -5.12
CA ALA A 39 -7.40 -8.22 -5.02
C ALA A 39 -6.69 -9.17 -6.02
N ALA A 40 -6.50 -10.45 -5.67
CA ALA A 40 -6.02 -11.49 -6.61
C ALA A 40 -6.76 -12.82 -6.41
N CYS A 41 -7.17 -13.43 -7.53
CA CYS A 41 -7.83 -14.72 -7.69
C CYS A 41 -6.88 -15.62 -8.51
N ILE A 42 -6.47 -16.76 -7.95
CA ILE A 42 -5.77 -17.83 -8.67
C ILE A 42 -6.44 -19.12 -8.24
N ASP A 43 -6.87 -19.93 -9.21
CA ASP A 43 -7.60 -21.17 -8.98
C ASP A 43 -6.88 -22.38 -9.61
N GLY A 44 -7.05 -23.55 -8.97
CA GLY A 44 -6.82 -24.87 -9.57
C GLY A 44 -5.91 -25.84 -8.79
N ILE A 45 -6.49 -26.81 -8.07
CA ILE A 45 -6.62 -28.24 -8.47
C ILE A 45 -7.11 -29.13 -7.30
N GLN A 46 -8.02 -30.04 -7.63
CA GLN A 46 -8.66 -31.04 -6.80
C GLN A 46 -7.79 -32.29 -6.47
N HIS A 47 -8.15 -32.90 -5.33
CA HIS A 47 -8.17 -34.34 -4.99
C HIS A 47 -7.06 -35.03 -4.14
N ARG A 48 -7.58 -35.62 -3.04
CA ARG A 48 -7.25 -36.87 -2.31
C ARG A 48 -5.93 -36.97 -1.53
N ALA A 49 -6.02 -36.95 -0.20
CA ALA A 49 -5.76 -38.12 0.65
C ALA A 49 -6.25 -37.89 2.08
N SER A 50 -6.85 -38.93 2.64
CA SER A 50 -7.42 -39.07 3.96
C SER A 50 -6.38 -39.03 5.10
N TYR A 51 -6.59 -38.20 6.13
CA TYR A 51 -6.19 -38.56 7.50
C TYR A 51 -7.23 -38.05 8.50
N ARG A 52 -7.86 -39.01 9.19
CA ARG A 52 -8.72 -38.81 10.35
C ARG A 52 -7.88 -38.30 11.51
N THR A 53 -8.23 -37.16 12.08
CA THR A 53 -8.10 -36.93 13.53
C THR A 53 -9.15 -35.91 13.99
N THR A 54 -9.94 -36.38 14.93
CA THR A 54 -11.01 -35.73 15.70
C THR A 54 -10.53 -34.48 16.45
N ALA A 55 -11.28 -33.38 16.33
CA ALA A 55 -11.54 -32.45 17.43
C ALA A 55 -12.71 -31.51 17.05
N GLN A 56 -13.90 -31.90 17.47
CA GLN A 56 -15.07 -31.03 17.57
C GLN A 56 -14.79 -29.90 18.56
N CYS A 57 -15.07 -28.65 18.16
CA CYS A 57 -15.63 -27.55 18.95
C CYS A 57 -15.45 -26.23 18.19
N PHE A 58 -16.28 -25.99 17.18
CA PHE A 58 -16.50 -24.65 16.64
C PHE A 58 -17.90 -24.21 17.07
N GLY A 59 -17.94 -23.22 17.96
CA GLY A 59 -19.16 -22.49 18.28
C GLY A 59 -19.68 -21.83 17.01
N LYS A 60 -20.89 -22.22 16.62
CA LYS A 60 -21.72 -21.54 15.63
C LYS A 60 -22.00 -20.14 16.16
N ASP A 61 -21.39 -19.09 15.58
CA ASP A 61 -21.88 -17.69 15.55
C ASP A 61 -20.85 -16.73 14.92
N CYS A 62 -20.33 -17.06 13.74
CA CYS A 62 -19.47 -16.16 12.96
C CYS A 62 -19.76 -16.30 11.46
N ASN A 63 -20.98 -15.96 11.02
CA ASN A 63 -21.24 -15.74 9.59
C ASN A 63 -20.59 -14.41 9.18
N GLY A 64 -19.55 -14.45 8.33
CA GLY A 64 -18.94 -13.27 7.70
C GLY A 64 -17.63 -12.76 8.33
N ALA A 65 -16.79 -13.61 8.92
CA ALA A 65 -15.55 -13.18 9.57
C ALA A 65 -14.45 -12.79 8.55
N VAL A 66 -14.38 -11.50 8.22
CA VAL A 66 -13.20 -10.89 7.56
C VAL A 66 -12.01 -10.94 8.55
N ARG A 67 -10.91 -11.58 8.14
CA ARG A 67 -9.69 -11.68 8.96
C ARG A 67 -8.75 -10.53 8.61
N VAL A 68 -8.26 -9.83 9.63
CA VAL A 68 -7.42 -8.63 9.48
C VAL A 68 -6.00 -8.92 9.98
N SER A 69 -5.01 -8.63 9.15
CA SER A 69 -3.63 -8.46 9.55
C SER A 69 -3.33 -6.98 9.80
N ASN A 70 -2.63 -6.71 10.90
CA ASN A 70 -2.12 -5.37 11.26
C ASN A 70 -0.72 -5.11 10.67
N THR A 71 -0.27 -5.95 9.73
CA THR A 71 1.09 -5.91 9.20
C THR A 71 1.05 -5.98 7.68
N ALA A 72 0.51 -4.94 7.02
CA ALA A 72 0.56 -4.88 5.57
C ALA A 72 1.87 -4.21 5.09
N ALA A 73 2.78 -5.00 4.54
CA ALA A 73 3.59 -4.58 3.40
C ALA A 73 2.82 -4.95 2.12
N SER A 74 3.17 -4.36 0.98
CA SER A 74 2.34 -4.37 -0.24
C SER A 74 1.87 -5.76 -0.70
N VAL A 75 0.71 -5.83 -1.35
CA VAL A 75 -0.02 -7.09 -1.64
C VAL A 75 0.59 -7.95 -2.75
N LEU A 76 1.59 -7.44 -3.46
CA LEU A 76 2.38 -8.27 -4.36
C LEU A 76 3.20 -9.33 -3.59
N ASP A 77 3.36 -9.19 -2.27
CA ASP A 77 3.92 -10.25 -1.43
C ASP A 77 3.13 -11.57 -1.53
N THR A 78 1.83 -11.49 -1.81
CA THR A 78 0.88 -12.62 -1.69
C THR A 78 0.80 -13.50 -2.95
N ILE A 79 1.49 -13.14 -4.04
CA ILE A 79 1.43 -13.87 -5.32
C ILE A 79 2.71 -14.71 -5.49
N GLN A 80 2.82 -15.84 -4.79
CA GLN A 80 3.87 -16.83 -5.03
C GLN A 80 3.29 -18.23 -5.30
N GLU A 81 3.57 -18.67 -6.54
CA GLU A 81 3.52 -20.00 -7.18
C GLU A 81 2.58 -21.10 -6.65
N THR A 82 1.68 -21.52 -7.55
CA THR A 82 1.13 -22.88 -7.65
C THR A 82 2.12 -23.81 -8.37
N ASP A 83 2.29 -25.02 -7.83
CA ASP A 83 3.32 -26.04 -8.09
C ASP A 83 3.83 -26.25 -9.53
N ILE A 84 5.15 -26.17 -9.71
CA ILE A 84 5.90 -26.84 -10.79
C ILE A 84 6.59 -28.08 -10.18
N ALA A 85 5.89 -29.22 -10.20
CA ALA A 85 6.48 -30.51 -9.85
C ALA A 85 7.05 -31.21 -11.10
N THR A 86 8.33 -31.52 -11.03
CA THR A 86 9.16 -32.26 -11.97
C THR A 86 8.64 -33.66 -12.31
N ARG A 87 8.65 -34.03 -13.60
CA ARG A 87 8.80 -35.43 -14.07
C ARG A 87 10.00 -35.52 -15.02
N LYS A 88 10.88 -36.49 -14.76
CA LYS A 88 12.14 -36.77 -15.48
C LYS A 88 11.94 -37.69 -16.70
N SER A 89 12.63 -37.33 -17.79
CA SER A 89 13.45 -38.12 -18.77
C SER A 89 12.79 -39.23 -19.63
N PRO A 90 13.37 -39.69 -20.78
CA PRO A 90 14.78 -39.52 -21.21
C PRO A 90 15.07 -39.27 -22.73
N SER A 91 16.38 -39.08 -22.98
CA SER A 91 17.25 -39.55 -24.09
C SER A 91 17.57 -38.68 -25.32
N ASP A 92 18.90 -38.58 -25.52
CA ASP A 92 19.71 -38.44 -26.74
C ASP A 92 19.83 -37.08 -27.45
N SER A 93 20.93 -36.75 -28.14
CA SER A 93 22.38 -36.83 -27.92
C SER A 93 23.01 -36.01 -29.07
N ALA A 94 24.13 -35.33 -28.79
CA ALA A 94 25.17 -34.87 -29.72
C ALA A 94 24.84 -33.94 -30.91
N ALA A 95 25.50 -32.77 -30.92
CA ALA A 95 26.48 -32.34 -31.95
C ALA A 95 26.39 -30.86 -32.37
N ASN A 96 27.49 -30.16 -32.08
CA ASN A 96 28.16 -29.09 -32.83
C ASN A 96 27.51 -27.72 -33.05
N MET A 97 27.99 -26.81 -32.18
CA MET A 97 28.58 -25.52 -32.54
C MET A 97 29.44 -25.58 -33.82
N ALA A 98 29.04 -24.86 -34.88
CA ALA A 98 29.94 -24.11 -35.74
C ALA A 98 29.16 -23.15 -36.66
N LEU A 99 29.71 -21.94 -36.82
CA LEU A 99 29.37 -20.85 -37.74
C LEU A 99 28.35 -19.79 -37.30
N LEU A 100 28.88 -18.91 -36.45
CA LEU A 100 28.52 -17.50 -36.35
C LEU A 100 29.40 -16.71 -37.33
N GLU A 101 28.76 -15.76 -38.03
CA GLU A 101 29.30 -14.58 -38.73
C GLU A 101 29.70 -14.69 -40.21
N GLU A 102 29.34 -13.60 -40.93
CA GLU A 102 29.34 -13.34 -42.37
C GLU A 102 28.39 -14.24 -43.19
N ILE A 103 27.26 -13.76 -43.72
CA ILE A 103 27.13 -12.58 -44.58
C ILE A 103 25.81 -11.88 -44.27
N LEU A 104 25.94 -10.61 -43.90
CA LEU A 104 24.87 -9.67 -43.61
C LEU A 104 23.99 -9.40 -44.85
N GLY A 105 22.70 -9.72 -44.70
CA GLY A 105 21.55 -8.93 -45.17
C GLY A 105 20.84 -9.42 -46.45
N PRO A 106 19.64 -8.89 -46.75
CA PRO A 106 18.57 -8.37 -45.88
C PRO A 106 17.29 -9.23 -46.01
N HIS A 107 16.50 -9.49 -44.96
CA HIS A 107 15.08 -9.88 -45.14
C HIS A 107 14.29 -9.88 -43.81
N PRO A 108 12.93 -9.82 -43.87
CA PRO A 108 12.14 -8.73 -43.29
C PRO A 108 11.30 -9.16 -42.09
N GLU A 109 10.66 -8.15 -41.47
CA GLU A 109 9.49 -8.20 -40.59
C GLU A 109 9.17 -9.55 -39.90
N GLY A 110 9.48 -9.67 -38.61
CA GLY A 110 8.91 -10.79 -37.84
C GLY A 110 9.50 -11.17 -36.49
N THR A 111 10.44 -10.43 -35.88
CA THR A 111 11.01 -10.88 -34.60
C THR A 111 10.22 -10.40 -33.37
N PHE A 112 9.87 -11.39 -32.54
CA PHE A 112 9.22 -11.33 -31.22
C PHE A 112 9.84 -10.32 -30.22
N ALA A 113 11.08 -9.87 -30.46
CA ALA A 113 11.77 -8.87 -29.65
C ALA A 113 11.24 -7.42 -29.81
N ALA A 114 10.45 -7.12 -30.86
CA ALA A 114 9.99 -5.75 -31.14
C ALA A 114 8.59 -5.42 -30.59
N ARG A 115 7.96 -6.29 -29.79
CA ARG A 115 6.58 -6.06 -29.26
C ARG A 115 6.44 -6.22 -27.75
N HIS A 116 7.44 -5.80 -26.98
CA HIS A 116 7.31 -5.58 -25.54
C HIS A 116 7.74 -4.16 -25.19
N VAL A 117 6.93 -3.21 -25.62
CA VAL A 117 6.97 -1.86 -25.05
C VAL A 117 6.03 -1.92 -23.86
N GLY A 118 6.57 -1.92 -22.65
CA GLY A 118 5.79 -1.59 -21.45
C GLY A 118 5.09 -0.24 -21.62
N PRO A 119 4.25 0.19 -20.67
CA PRO A 119 3.58 1.49 -20.81
C PRO A 119 4.62 2.57 -21.11
N ARG A 120 4.40 3.34 -22.19
CA ARG A 120 5.27 4.46 -22.58
C ARG A 120 5.27 5.47 -21.43
N GLU A 121 6.26 6.35 -21.36
CA GLU A 121 6.29 7.37 -20.31
C GLU A 121 4.98 8.19 -20.23
N GLY A 122 4.35 8.45 -21.39
CA GLY A 122 3.02 9.06 -21.49
C GLY A 122 1.92 8.23 -20.85
N ASP A 123 1.86 6.92 -21.15
CA ASP A 123 0.91 6.01 -20.51
C ASP A 123 1.20 5.94 -19.00
N GLN A 124 2.47 5.90 -18.61
CA GLN A 124 2.84 5.89 -17.20
C GLN A 124 2.36 7.14 -16.45
N LYS A 125 2.49 8.33 -17.05
CA LYS A 125 1.97 9.61 -16.53
C LYS A 125 0.44 9.62 -16.48
N ASP A 126 -0.24 9.17 -17.52
CA ASP A 126 -1.71 9.11 -17.56
C ASP A 126 -2.27 8.12 -16.53
N MET A 127 -1.58 7.00 -16.31
CA MET A 127 -1.93 6.01 -15.30
C MET A 127 -1.72 6.54 -13.86
N LEU A 128 -0.71 7.38 -13.63
CA LEU A 128 -0.41 7.96 -12.32
C LEU A 128 -1.47 8.97 -11.87
N LYS A 129 -2.18 9.62 -12.81
CA LYS A 129 -3.23 10.61 -12.51
C LYS A 129 -4.37 10.04 -11.64
N TYR A 130 -4.66 8.75 -11.74
CA TYR A 130 -5.89 8.15 -11.20
C TYR A 130 -5.71 7.15 -10.05
N LEU A 131 -4.51 6.57 -9.87
CA LEU A 131 -4.26 5.51 -8.88
C LEU A 131 -3.47 5.99 -7.66
N GLY A 132 -3.15 7.29 -7.60
CA GLY A 132 -2.21 7.86 -6.63
C GLY A 132 -0.78 7.41 -6.93
N TYR A 133 0.18 8.33 -6.81
CA TYR A 133 1.44 8.12 -7.50
C TYR A 133 2.30 6.93 -6.93
N GLN A 134 2.40 6.68 -5.61
CA GLN A 134 3.35 5.72 -4.97
C GLN A 134 2.77 4.35 -5.22
N THR A 135 1.44 4.22 -5.16
CA THR A 135 0.74 2.95 -5.29
C THR A 135 1.27 2.32 -6.53
N LEU A 136 1.01 2.96 -7.66
CA LEU A 136 1.35 2.40 -8.94
C LEU A 136 2.84 2.15 -9.13
N ALA A 137 3.72 2.96 -8.55
CA ALA A 137 5.15 2.73 -8.70
C ALA A 137 5.74 1.66 -7.80
N VAL A 138 5.28 1.57 -6.55
CA VAL A 138 5.57 0.44 -5.68
C VAL A 138 5.05 -0.84 -6.34
N LEU A 139 3.84 -0.78 -6.91
CA LEU A 139 3.26 -1.90 -7.65
C LEU A 139 4.06 -2.25 -8.88
N ARG A 140 4.44 -1.27 -9.71
CA ARG A 140 5.25 -1.49 -10.91
C ARG A 140 6.59 -2.09 -10.59
N THR A 141 7.28 -1.57 -9.58
CA THR A 141 8.59 -2.07 -9.16
C THR A 141 8.48 -3.54 -8.80
N ARG A 142 7.57 -3.87 -7.87
CA ARG A 142 7.38 -5.26 -7.42
C ARG A 142 6.84 -6.19 -8.50
N ALA A 143 5.87 -5.74 -9.31
CA ALA A 143 5.33 -6.54 -10.40
C ALA A 143 6.38 -6.84 -11.46
N SER A 144 7.20 -5.84 -11.81
CA SER A 144 8.30 -6.02 -12.78
C SER A 144 9.32 -7.04 -12.28
N ASP A 145 9.62 -7.03 -10.98
CA ASP A 145 10.58 -7.97 -10.40
C ASP A 145 10.05 -9.41 -10.36
N MET A 146 8.74 -9.57 -10.22
CA MET A 146 8.05 -10.87 -10.22
C MET A 146 7.61 -11.34 -11.61
N GLY A 147 7.89 -10.58 -12.67
CA GLY A 147 7.45 -10.90 -14.04
C GLY A 147 5.94 -10.77 -14.27
N ILE A 148 5.22 -10.04 -13.39
CA ILE A 148 3.79 -9.76 -13.50
C ILE A 148 3.58 -8.53 -14.39
N THR A 149 2.68 -8.64 -15.36
CA THR A 149 2.34 -7.50 -16.23
C THR A 149 1.21 -6.69 -15.60
N LEU A 150 1.43 -5.38 -15.39
CA LEU A 150 0.38 -4.45 -14.98
C LEU A 150 -0.28 -3.85 -16.21
N ASP A 151 -1.58 -4.08 -16.36
CA ASP A 151 -2.40 -3.48 -17.42
C ASP A 151 -3.33 -2.44 -16.81
N VAL A 152 -3.12 -1.16 -17.11
CA VAL A 152 -3.92 -0.07 -16.55
C VAL A 152 -4.91 0.43 -17.58
N ARG A 153 -6.19 0.21 -17.31
CA ARG A 153 -7.27 0.53 -18.23
C ARG A 153 -8.51 0.98 -17.49
N ALA A 154 -9.33 1.77 -18.15
CA ALA A 154 -10.66 2.02 -17.61
C ALA A 154 -11.48 0.72 -17.56
N VAL A 155 -12.38 0.63 -16.57
CA VAL A 155 -13.21 -0.57 -16.30
C VAL A 155 -13.86 -1.15 -17.56
N GLN A 156 -14.38 -0.27 -18.43
CA GLN A 156 -15.09 -0.66 -19.64
C GLN A 156 -14.21 -1.23 -20.76
N PHE A 157 -12.88 -1.14 -20.64
CA PHE A 157 -11.92 -1.70 -21.59
C PHE A 157 -11.20 -2.94 -21.05
N MET A 158 -11.68 -3.48 -19.92
CA MET A 158 -11.15 -4.68 -19.30
C MET A 158 -11.77 -5.92 -19.96
N ASP A 159 -10.91 -6.81 -20.45
CA ASP A 159 -11.31 -8.08 -21.08
C ASP A 159 -11.10 -9.26 -20.12
N PHE A 160 -12.17 -9.63 -19.43
CA PHE A 160 -12.19 -10.78 -18.51
C PHE A 160 -12.38 -12.14 -19.21
N GLU A 161 -12.66 -12.17 -20.52
CA GLU A 161 -12.92 -13.41 -21.26
C GLU A 161 -11.64 -14.21 -21.54
N SER A 162 -10.52 -13.49 -21.66
CA SER A 162 -9.18 -14.04 -21.89
C SER A 162 -8.67 -14.96 -20.77
N LYS A 163 -9.23 -14.86 -19.55
CA LYS A 163 -8.81 -15.62 -18.34
C LYS A 163 -7.31 -15.52 -18.01
N ASP A 164 -6.64 -14.45 -18.44
CA ASP A 164 -5.21 -14.20 -18.15
C ASP A 164 -4.98 -13.16 -17.04
N ILE A 165 -6.07 -12.71 -16.40
CA ILE A 165 -6.07 -11.71 -15.33
C ILE A 165 -6.11 -12.42 -13.98
N ALA A 166 -5.09 -12.20 -13.15
CA ALA A 166 -5.09 -12.70 -11.77
C ALA A 166 -5.76 -11.76 -10.78
N GLY A 167 -6.02 -10.49 -11.13
CA GLY A 167 -6.61 -9.57 -10.17
C GLY A 167 -6.96 -8.23 -10.75
N VAL A 168 -7.88 -7.53 -10.08
CA VAL A 168 -8.25 -6.15 -10.39
C VAL A 168 -8.02 -5.27 -9.17
N LEU A 169 -7.36 -4.13 -9.36
CA LEU A 169 -7.19 -3.10 -8.34
C LEU A 169 -7.97 -1.83 -8.74
N TYR A 170 -8.84 -1.42 -7.83
CA TYR A 170 -9.52 -0.12 -7.83
C TYR A 170 -9.46 0.54 -6.44
N GLN A 171 -9.63 1.87 -6.41
CA GLN A 171 -9.63 2.66 -5.17
C GLN A 171 -11.04 3.16 -4.86
N TYR A 172 -11.45 3.11 -3.58
CA TYR A 172 -12.77 3.54 -3.11
C TYR A 172 -12.66 4.26 -1.76
N PRO A 173 -12.97 5.58 -1.68
CA PRO A 173 -13.08 6.52 -2.80
C PRO A 173 -11.77 6.61 -3.60
N ASP A 174 -11.82 7.04 -4.86
CA ASP A 174 -10.62 7.19 -5.70
C ASP A 174 -9.76 8.43 -5.33
N THR A 175 -8.65 8.62 -6.05
CA THR A 175 -7.70 9.71 -5.76
C THR A 175 -8.28 11.11 -6.04
N GLU A 176 -9.33 11.21 -6.86
CA GLU A 176 -10.04 12.46 -7.14
C GLU A 176 -11.22 12.67 -6.17
N GLY A 177 -11.46 11.70 -5.28
CA GLY A 177 -12.49 11.72 -4.25
C GLY A 177 -13.80 11.04 -4.64
N LYS A 178 -13.89 10.50 -5.85
CA LYS A 178 -15.13 9.94 -6.39
C LYS A 178 -15.51 8.66 -5.69
N VAL A 179 -16.79 8.57 -5.33
CA VAL A 179 -17.44 7.37 -4.83
C VAL A 179 -18.22 6.73 -5.98
N LYS A 180 -17.94 5.45 -6.26
CA LYS A 180 -18.55 4.70 -7.35
C LYS A 180 -18.93 3.30 -6.88
N ASP A 181 -20.04 2.79 -7.40
CA ASP A 181 -20.38 1.38 -7.27
C ASP A 181 -19.46 0.52 -8.15
N PHE A 182 -18.85 -0.50 -7.56
CA PHE A 182 -17.98 -1.46 -8.23
C PHE A 182 -18.59 -2.87 -8.27
N SER A 183 -19.82 -3.10 -7.80
CA SER A 183 -20.44 -4.43 -7.77
C SER A 183 -20.47 -5.10 -9.14
N GLU A 184 -20.81 -4.39 -10.22
CA GLU A 184 -20.78 -4.97 -11.58
C GLU A 184 -19.37 -5.38 -12.04
N LEU A 185 -18.34 -4.59 -11.66
CA LEU A 185 -16.95 -4.93 -11.97
C LEU A 185 -16.52 -6.18 -11.20
N ILE A 186 -16.89 -6.23 -9.91
CA ILE A 186 -16.59 -7.36 -9.05
C ILE A 186 -17.29 -8.60 -9.60
N ASP A 187 -18.59 -8.54 -9.89
CA ASP A 187 -19.36 -9.63 -10.50
C ASP A 187 -18.75 -10.10 -11.83
N LYS A 188 -18.22 -9.20 -12.66
CA LYS A 188 -17.50 -9.58 -13.90
C LYS A 188 -16.20 -10.32 -13.62
N ALA A 189 -15.44 -9.90 -12.62
CA ALA A 189 -14.27 -10.64 -12.15
C ALA A 189 -14.66 -11.98 -11.48
N HIS A 190 -15.81 -12.00 -10.79
CA HIS A 190 -16.35 -13.07 -9.94
C HIS A 190 -17.28 -14.07 -10.61
N LYS A 191 -17.73 -13.84 -11.84
CA LYS A 191 -18.21 -14.95 -12.69
C LYS A 191 -17.13 -16.02 -12.91
N ASN A 192 -15.93 -15.80 -12.34
CA ASN A 192 -14.86 -16.75 -12.07
C ASN A 192 -14.40 -16.86 -10.56
N GLY A 193 -15.17 -16.49 -9.51
CA GLY A 193 -14.85 -16.60 -8.05
C GLY A 193 -15.80 -15.83 -7.07
N PRO A 194 -15.88 -16.05 -5.72
CA PRO A 194 -16.97 -15.51 -4.86
C PRO A 194 -16.70 -14.26 -3.96
N PRO A 195 -17.74 -13.50 -3.47
CA PRO A 195 -17.60 -12.14 -2.90
C PRO A 195 -18.00 -11.85 -1.40
N GLY A 196 -17.52 -10.72 -0.85
CA GLY A 196 -17.97 -9.99 0.39
C GLY A 196 -19.08 -8.90 0.21
N GLU A 197 -19.23 -7.87 1.09
CA GLU A 197 -20.41 -6.94 1.13
C GLU A 197 -20.72 -6.20 -0.21
N MET A 198 -19.74 -5.55 -0.84
CA MET A 198 -19.78 -5.19 -2.29
C MET A 198 -19.15 -6.28 -3.16
N GLY A 199 -18.41 -7.17 -2.50
CA GLY A 199 -17.86 -8.35 -3.12
C GLY A 199 -16.34 -8.50 -3.09
N ALA A 200 -15.57 -7.50 -2.66
CA ALA A 200 -14.11 -7.59 -2.70
C ALA A 200 -13.53 -8.75 -1.85
N ASP A 201 -12.59 -9.51 -2.42
CA ASP A 201 -11.85 -10.58 -1.74
C ASP A 201 -10.79 -10.07 -0.76
N ILE A 202 -10.18 -8.92 -1.08
CA ILE A 202 -9.11 -8.32 -0.31
C ILE A 202 -9.37 -6.82 -0.18
N VAL A 203 -9.23 -6.30 1.05
CA VAL A 203 -9.32 -4.88 1.38
C VAL A 203 -8.15 -4.54 2.29
N PHE A 204 -7.22 -3.72 1.82
CA PHE A 204 -6.13 -3.22 2.67
C PHE A 204 -6.17 -1.71 2.80
N GLY A 205 -5.19 -1.00 3.33
CA GLY A 205 -5.05 0.46 3.27
C GLY A 205 -4.37 1.07 4.48
N ASN A 206 -4.43 2.39 4.66
CA ASN A 206 -3.76 3.07 5.78
C ASN A 206 -4.74 3.37 6.93
N SER A 207 -4.37 3.06 8.18
CA SER A 207 -5.12 3.40 9.39
C SER A 207 -4.70 4.72 10.04
N GLN A 208 -3.77 5.48 9.44
CA GLN A 208 -3.20 6.73 9.96
C GLN A 208 -4.24 7.69 10.54
N ARG A 209 -5.33 7.92 9.81
CA ARG A 209 -6.39 8.85 10.24
C ARG A 209 -7.18 8.40 11.47
N LEU A 210 -6.89 7.23 12.02
CA LEU A 210 -7.39 6.76 13.30
C LEU A 210 -6.41 7.15 14.41
N GLY A 211 -6.21 8.46 14.62
CA GLY A 211 -5.46 8.99 15.75
C GLY A 211 -3.93 8.88 15.67
N ILE A 212 -3.35 8.73 14.48
CA ILE A 212 -1.89 8.76 14.28
C ILE A 212 -1.49 10.08 13.61
N PRO A 213 -0.40 10.75 14.03
CA PRO A 213 0.11 11.93 13.34
C PRO A 213 0.49 11.67 11.87
N ILE A 214 0.61 12.73 11.08
CA ILE A 214 0.93 12.62 9.65
C ILE A 214 2.39 12.17 9.44
N GLY A 215 3.30 12.66 10.28
CA GLY A 215 4.68 12.18 10.41
C GLY A 215 5.52 12.29 9.14
N PHE A 216 5.23 13.25 8.26
CA PHE A 216 5.93 13.42 6.98
C PHE A 216 6.07 12.12 6.16
N GLY A 217 5.10 11.20 6.30
CA GLY A 217 5.07 9.91 5.61
C GLY A 217 4.94 8.70 6.52
N GLY A 218 5.22 8.82 7.82
CA GLY A 218 5.05 7.71 8.76
C GLY A 218 5.66 7.92 10.14
N PRO A 219 5.69 6.88 10.98
CA PRO A 219 5.17 5.54 10.69
C PRO A 219 3.64 5.46 10.81
N HIS A 220 3.00 4.67 9.95
CA HIS A 220 1.57 4.36 10.02
C HIS A 220 1.32 2.87 9.85
N ALA A 221 0.34 2.33 10.56
CA ALA A 221 -0.10 0.97 10.32
C ALA A 221 -0.97 0.91 9.06
N ALA A 222 -0.58 0.02 8.14
CA ALA A 222 -1.47 -0.38 7.07
C ALA A 222 -2.29 -1.59 7.54
N PHE A 223 -3.59 -1.59 7.23
CA PHE A 223 -4.47 -2.74 7.45
C PHE A 223 -4.51 -3.58 6.19
N PHE A 224 -4.65 -4.90 6.33
CA PHE A 224 -4.92 -5.81 5.23
C PHE A 224 -5.94 -6.83 5.71
N ALA A 225 -7.00 -7.02 4.93
CA ALA A 225 -8.05 -7.96 5.24
C ALA A 225 -8.41 -8.78 4.00
N CYS A 226 -8.78 -10.05 4.19
CA CYS A 226 -9.21 -10.90 3.09
C CYS A 226 -10.36 -11.83 3.47
N SER A 227 -10.95 -12.46 2.45
CA SER A 227 -11.88 -13.59 2.59
C SER A 227 -11.21 -14.78 3.28
N GLU A 228 -12.02 -15.64 3.91
CA GLU A 228 -11.51 -16.77 4.69
C GLU A 228 -10.71 -17.77 3.85
N SER A 229 -11.08 -17.96 2.58
CA SER A 229 -10.37 -18.84 1.64
C SER A 229 -8.91 -18.41 1.42
N LEU A 230 -8.60 -17.12 1.55
CA LEU A 230 -7.28 -16.55 1.32
C LEU A 230 -6.41 -16.46 2.59
N VAL A 231 -6.92 -16.85 3.75
CA VAL A 231 -6.23 -16.66 5.05
C VAL A 231 -4.86 -17.37 5.12
N ARG A 232 -4.70 -18.47 4.38
CA ARG A 232 -3.42 -19.21 4.32
C ARG A 232 -2.34 -18.47 3.54
N LEU A 233 -2.71 -17.51 2.70
CA LEU A 233 -1.81 -16.68 1.91
C LEU A 233 -1.52 -15.32 2.58
N MET A 234 -2.27 -14.95 3.64
CA MET A 234 -2.12 -13.68 4.34
C MET A 234 -0.64 -13.30 4.61
N PRO A 235 -0.19 -12.09 4.27
CA PRO A 235 1.15 -11.62 4.61
C PRO A 235 1.25 -11.27 6.11
N GLY A 236 2.45 -11.46 6.67
CA GLY A 236 2.79 -11.04 8.02
C GLY A 236 2.00 -11.70 9.15
N ARG A 237 1.97 -11.01 10.30
CA ARG A 237 1.46 -11.52 11.58
C ARG A 237 -0.06 -11.42 11.66
N MET A 238 -0.65 -12.37 12.37
CA MET A 238 -2.08 -12.40 12.69
C MET A 238 -2.28 -12.96 14.09
N VAL A 239 -3.05 -12.26 14.93
CA VAL A 239 -3.40 -12.72 16.28
C VAL A 239 -4.60 -13.66 16.19
N GLY A 240 -4.51 -14.80 16.88
CA GLY A 240 -5.59 -15.78 17.03
C GLY A 240 -5.94 -16.01 18.49
N VAL A 241 -7.20 -16.37 18.71
CA VAL A 241 -7.71 -16.82 20.01
C VAL A 241 -7.38 -18.30 20.17
N SER A 242 -6.90 -18.68 21.35
CA SER A 242 -6.55 -20.05 21.75
C SER A 242 -6.98 -20.27 23.21
N ILE A 243 -6.62 -21.42 23.77
CA ILE A 243 -6.72 -21.74 25.20
C ILE A 243 -5.33 -21.93 25.82
N ASP A 244 -5.19 -21.60 27.10
CA ASP A 244 -4.00 -21.89 27.91
C ASP A 244 -4.06 -23.29 28.57
N SER A 245 -3.02 -23.65 29.32
CA SER A 245 -2.93 -24.93 30.04
C SER A 245 -3.98 -25.12 31.14
N SER A 246 -4.67 -24.05 31.55
CA SER A 246 -5.77 -24.08 32.52
C SER A 246 -7.14 -24.00 31.85
N GLY A 247 -7.21 -24.08 30.51
CA GLY A 247 -8.44 -24.03 29.74
C GLY A 247 -9.03 -22.62 29.58
N LYS A 248 -8.31 -21.56 29.97
CA LYS A 248 -8.78 -20.17 29.82
C LYS A 248 -8.44 -19.65 28.43
N THR A 249 -9.30 -18.76 27.92
CA THR A 249 -9.06 -18.08 26.65
C THR A 249 -7.79 -17.21 26.70
N ALA A 250 -6.91 -17.40 25.72
CA ALA A 250 -5.65 -16.68 25.57
C ALA A 250 -5.41 -16.24 24.11
N LEU A 251 -4.49 -15.30 23.90
CA LEU A 251 -4.12 -14.80 22.57
C LEU A 251 -2.72 -15.28 22.20
N ARG A 252 -2.51 -15.62 20.92
CA ARG A 252 -1.19 -15.91 20.36
C ARG A 252 -1.09 -15.51 18.89
N LEU A 253 0.12 -15.45 18.34
CA LEU A 253 0.31 -15.40 16.89
C LEU A 253 -0.13 -16.73 16.26
N ALA A 254 -0.95 -16.65 15.22
CA ALA A 254 -1.56 -17.80 14.55
C ALA A 254 -1.02 -17.99 13.13
N LEU A 255 -1.01 -19.25 12.66
CA LEU A 255 -0.55 -19.63 11.33
C LEU A 255 0.86 -19.10 11.00
N GLN A 256 1.79 -19.18 11.97
CA GLN A 256 3.15 -18.63 11.85
C GLN A 256 3.99 -19.31 10.77
N THR A 257 3.60 -20.51 10.31
CA THR A 257 4.29 -21.19 9.21
C THR A 257 4.30 -20.38 7.93
N ARG A 258 3.38 -19.41 7.74
CA ARG A 258 3.39 -18.48 6.60
C ARG A 258 4.57 -17.50 6.61
N GLU A 259 5.15 -17.23 7.78
CA GLU A 259 6.11 -16.14 7.98
C GLU A 259 7.55 -16.56 7.65
N GLN A 260 8.38 -15.58 7.30
CA GLN A 260 9.77 -15.74 6.84
C GLN A 260 10.66 -16.56 7.79
N HIS A 261 10.43 -16.48 9.11
CA HIS A 261 11.28 -17.16 10.10
C HIS A 261 11.09 -18.68 10.10
N ILE A 262 10.00 -19.20 9.51
CA ILE A 262 9.76 -20.63 9.32
C ILE A 262 9.94 -21.00 7.84
N ARG A 263 9.28 -20.27 6.94
CA ARG A 263 9.17 -20.66 5.52
C ARG A 263 10.20 -20.04 4.59
N ARG A 264 11.02 -19.08 5.03
CA ARG A 264 12.13 -18.48 4.25
C ARG A 264 11.67 -18.04 2.84
N ASP A 265 12.29 -18.54 1.77
CA ASP A 265 11.93 -18.38 0.35
C ASP A 265 10.56 -18.99 -0.04
N LYS A 266 9.77 -19.52 0.89
CA LYS A 266 8.40 -19.99 0.62
C LYS A 266 7.39 -19.26 1.49
N ALA A 267 7.81 -18.18 2.16
CA ALA A 267 6.98 -17.37 3.00
C ALA A 267 6.05 -16.51 2.14
N THR A 268 4.91 -16.11 2.71
CA THR A 268 3.93 -15.28 2.01
C THR A 268 4.33 -13.81 1.88
N SER A 269 5.49 -13.43 2.44
CA SER A 269 6.09 -12.09 2.40
C SER A 269 7.47 -12.14 3.06
N ASN A 270 8.35 -11.20 2.71
CA ASN A 270 9.59 -10.97 3.44
C ASN A 270 9.38 -10.15 4.74
N ILE A 271 8.17 -9.68 5.03
CA ILE A 271 7.92 -8.81 6.19
C ILE A 271 8.31 -9.48 7.51
N CYS A 272 9.13 -8.78 8.30
CA CYS A 272 9.47 -9.18 9.66
C CYS A 272 9.03 -8.10 10.66
N THR A 273 9.72 -6.96 10.73
CA THR A 273 9.23 -5.79 11.48
C THR A 273 8.06 -5.15 10.73
N ALA A 274 7.02 -4.78 11.47
CA ALA A 274 5.83 -4.13 10.94
C ALA A 274 5.47 -2.94 11.84
N GLN A 275 4.20 -2.53 11.90
CA GLN A 275 3.76 -1.28 12.54
C GLN A 275 2.85 -1.52 13.75
N ALA A 276 3.27 -2.42 14.66
CA ALA A 276 2.43 -2.91 15.75
C ALA A 276 1.98 -1.81 16.73
N LEU A 277 2.88 -0.90 17.13
CA LEU A 277 2.53 0.22 18.03
C LEU A 277 1.46 1.12 17.41
N LEU A 278 1.58 1.45 16.12
CA LEU A 278 0.65 2.33 15.43
C LEU A 278 -0.69 1.64 15.17
N ALA A 279 -0.69 0.32 14.98
CA ALA A 279 -1.91 -0.48 14.94
C ALA A 279 -2.62 -0.50 16.30
N ASN A 280 -1.87 -0.61 17.41
CA ASN A 280 -2.42 -0.52 18.76
C ASN A 280 -3.02 0.87 19.03
N MET A 281 -2.34 1.95 18.63
CA MET A 281 -2.87 3.31 18.73
C MET A 281 -4.16 3.48 17.91
N SER A 282 -4.19 2.99 16.68
CA SER A 282 -5.40 3.01 15.83
C SER A 282 -6.54 2.19 16.46
N GLY A 283 -6.21 1.05 17.08
CA GLY A 283 -7.15 0.24 17.85
C GLY A 283 -7.70 0.99 19.07
N MET A 284 -6.85 1.69 19.82
CA MET A 284 -7.25 2.50 20.97
C MET A 284 -8.12 3.69 20.56
N TYR A 285 -7.82 4.34 19.44
CA TYR A 285 -8.67 5.38 18.86
C TYR A 285 -10.08 4.83 18.57
N ALA A 286 -10.17 3.65 17.95
CA ALA A 286 -11.44 2.99 17.70
C ALA A 286 -12.19 2.58 18.99
N VAL A 287 -11.47 2.10 20.01
CA VAL A 287 -12.05 1.77 21.33
C VAL A 287 -12.61 3.01 22.02
N TYR A 288 -11.85 4.11 22.00
CA TYR A 288 -12.21 5.36 22.66
C TYR A 288 -13.44 6.01 22.02
N HIS A 289 -13.46 6.12 20.69
CA HIS A 289 -14.58 6.74 19.97
C HIS A 289 -15.79 5.82 19.80
N GLY A 290 -15.56 4.51 19.67
CA GLY A 290 -16.61 3.54 19.32
C GLY A 290 -17.28 3.82 17.98
N PRO A 291 -18.29 3.02 17.59
CA PRO A 291 -18.96 3.18 16.30
C PRO A 291 -19.66 4.55 16.16
N ARG A 292 -20.21 5.09 17.25
CA ARG A 292 -20.90 6.40 17.25
C ARG A 292 -19.93 7.57 17.06
N GLY A 293 -18.79 7.57 17.77
CA GLY A 293 -17.79 8.63 17.66
C GLY A 293 -17.17 8.65 16.27
N LEU A 294 -16.80 7.47 15.73
CA LEU A 294 -16.24 7.37 14.39
C LEU A 294 -17.23 7.82 13.30
N LYS A 295 -18.52 7.46 13.44
CA LYS A 295 -19.57 7.95 12.54
C LYS A 295 -19.68 9.48 12.58
N ARG A 296 -19.70 10.08 13.78
CA ARG A 296 -19.73 11.55 13.95
C ARG A 296 -18.51 12.23 13.31
N ILE A 297 -17.32 11.68 13.47
CA ILE A 297 -16.08 12.20 12.85
C ILE A 297 -16.18 12.15 11.33
N ALA A 298 -16.63 11.01 10.78
CA ALA A 298 -16.83 10.83 9.35
C ALA A 298 -17.90 11.78 8.78
N GLU A 299 -19.03 11.93 9.46
CA GLU A 299 -20.11 12.85 9.08
C GLU A 299 -19.64 14.31 9.11
N ARG A 300 -18.85 14.71 10.11
CA ARG A 300 -18.25 16.06 10.15
C ARG A 300 -17.34 16.31 8.96
N ALA A 301 -16.41 15.40 8.67
CA ALA A 301 -15.51 15.54 7.53
C ALA A 301 -16.27 15.62 6.20
N HIS A 302 -17.30 14.78 6.02
CA HIS A 302 -18.18 14.78 4.85
C HIS A 302 -18.99 16.06 4.72
N ASN A 303 -19.58 16.57 5.81
CA ASN A 303 -20.35 17.81 5.79
C ASN A 303 -19.49 19.03 5.45
N ASN A 304 -18.25 19.09 5.94
CA ASN A 304 -17.29 20.12 5.52
C ASN A 304 -17.01 20.04 4.01
N ALA A 305 -16.84 18.83 3.47
CA ALA A 305 -16.62 18.61 2.05
C ALA A 305 -17.84 19.06 1.21
N LEU A 306 -19.07 18.83 1.70
CA LEU A 306 -20.30 19.34 1.06
C LEU A 306 -20.36 20.87 1.06
N LEU A 307 -19.95 21.53 2.15
CA LEU A 307 -19.87 23.00 2.19
C LEU A 307 -18.83 23.57 1.22
N VAL A 308 -17.70 22.88 1.05
CA VAL A 308 -16.70 23.24 0.03
C VAL A 308 -17.31 23.18 -1.38
N VAL A 309 -18.10 22.16 -1.68
CA VAL A 309 -18.79 22.04 -2.97
C VAL A 309 -19.82 23.16 -3.18
N GLU A 310 -20.65 23.44 -2.18
CA GLU A 310 -21.63 24.53 -2.24
C GLU A 310 -20.93 25.87 -2.51
N ALA A 311 -19.87 26.15 -1.76
CA ALA A 311 -19.09 27.37 -1.93
C ALA A 311 -18.45 27.45 -3.32
N ALA A 312 -17.90 26.34 -3.82
CA ALA A 312 -17.29 26.26 -5.14
C ALA A 312 -18.31 26.56 -6.25
N GLU A 313 -19.52 26.00 -6.19
CA GLU A 313 -20.56 26.21 -7.21
C GLU A 313 -21.09 27.64 -7.20
N VAL A 314 -21.28 28.24 -6.02
CA VAL A 314 -21.75 29.63 -5.88
C VAL A 314 -20.80 30.64 -6.53
N VAL A 315 -19.49 30.33 -6.57
CA VAL A 315 -18.47 31.17 -7.24
C VAL A 315 -18.13 30.72 -8.66
N GLY A 316 -18.88 29.74 -9.19
CA GLY A 316 -18.78 29.27 -10.57
C GLY A 316 -17.69 28.23 -10.83
N HIS A 317 -17.04 27.69 -9.80
CA HIS A 317 -16.19 26.51 -9.95
C HIS A 317 -17.05 25.28 -10.22
N VAL A 318 -16.51 24.29 -10.94
CA VAL A 318 -17.25 23.09 -11.33
C VAL A 318 -16.69 21.85 -10.61
N PRO A 319 -17.41 21.28 -9.64
CA PRO A 319 -17.06 20.00 -9.04
C PRO A 319 -17.04 18.88 -10.09
N GLN A 320 -16.03 18.00 -10.07
CA GLN A 320 -15.89 16.91 -11.04
C GLN A 320 -16.59 15.61 -10.63
N SER A 321 -17.08 15.54 -9.39
CA SER A 321 -17.80 14.37 -8.84
C SER A 321 -19.05 14.80 -8.10
N THR A 322 -20.15 14.07 -8.31
CA THR A 322 -21.41 14.28 -7.58
C THR A 322 -21.44 13.55 -6.24
N LEU A 323 -20.83 12.36 -6.16
CA LEU A 323 -20.69 11.57 -4.93
C LEU A 323 -19.22 11.48 -4.52
N PHE A 324 -18.95 11.82 -3.27
CA PHE A 324 -17.61 11.86 -2.67
C PHE A 324 -17.71 11.70 -1.14
N PHE A 325 -16.59 11.37 -0.48
CA PHE A 325 -16.53 11.32 0.99
C PHE A 325 -16.01 12.63 1.58
N ASP A 326 -14.70 12.81 1.63
CA ASP A 326 -14.04 13.98 2.21
C ASP A 326 -13.23 14.79 1.19
N THR A 327 -13.10 14.28 -0.02
CA THR A 327 -12.21 14.80 -1.06
C THR A 327 -13.01 15.19 -2.28
N ILE A 328 -12.74 16.38 -2.83
CA ILE A 328 -13.35 16.85 -4.09
C ILE A 328 -12.25 17.39 -5.01
N LYS A 329 -12.34 17.02 -6.29
CA LYS A 329 -11.65 17.71 -7.37
C LYS A 329 -12.59 18.73 -8.01
N ILE A 330 -12.18 20.00 -8.03
CA ILE A 330 -12.90 21.08 -8.72
C ILE A 330 -12.12 21.50 -9.97
N ARG A 331 -12.85 21.92 -11.00
CA ARG A 331 -12.32 22.71 -12.10
C ARG A 331 -12.52 24.19 -11.76
N PRO A 332 -11.44 24.98 -11.63
CA PRO A 332 -11.53 26.42 -11.41
C PRO A 332 -12.34 27.11 -12.51
N SER A 333 -12.95 28.25 -12.17
CA SER A 333 -13.71 29.06 -13.12
C SER A 333 -12.75 29.95 -13.92
N GLU A 334 -13.15 30.42 -15.10
CA GLU A 334 -12.32 31.34 -15.89
C GLU A 334 -12.02 32.64 -15.13
N ALA A 335 -13.00 33.13 -14.36
CA ALA A 335 -12.87 34.33 -13.54
C ALA A 335 -11.95 34.15 -12.32
N PHE A 336 -11.70 32.92 -11.90
CA PHE A 336 -10.91 32.61 -10.72
C PHE A 336 -10.05 31.35 -10.98
N PRO A 337 -8.94 31.49 -11.74
CA PRO A 337 -8.14 30.37 -12.21
C PRO A 337 -7.34 29.70 -11.08
N GLN A 338 -6.78 28.53 -11.39
CA GLN A 338 -5.97 27.71 -10.46
C GLN A 338 -4.90 28.52 -9.71
N GLU A 339 -4.21 29.43 -10.41
CA GLU A 339 -3.15 30.26 -9.82
C GLU A 339 -3.69 31.28 -8.79
N SER A 340 -4.88 31.84 -9.02
CA SER A 340 -5.50 32.75 -8.05
C SER A 340 -5.93 32.03 -6.77
N ILE A 341 -6.42 30.79 -6.90
CA ILE A 341 -6.69 29.91 -5.75
C ILE A 341 -5.38 29.65 -5.01
N ARG A 342 -4.31 29.33 -5.74
CA ARG A 342 -3.00 29.03 -5.17
C ARG A 342 -2.42 30.19 -4.37
N GLN A 343 -2.40 31.39 -4.94
CA GLN A 343 -1.91 32.59 -4.27
C GLN A 343 -2.64 32.82 -2.94
N ARG A 344 -3.97 32.74 -2.93
CA ARG A 344 -4.77 32.90 -1.70
C ARG A 344 -4.55 31.77 -0.70
N ALA A 345 -4.38 30.54 -1.17
CA ALA A 345 -4.05 29.42 -0.31
C ALA A 345 -2.70 29.62 0.37
N GLU A 346 -1.69 30.13 -0.36
CA GLU A 346 -0.38 30.49 0.19
C GLU A 346 -0.48 31.62 1.24
N GLU A 347 -1.31 32.65 1.00
CA GLU A 347 -1.59 33.72 2.00
C GLU A 347 -2.17 33.16 3.30
N LYS A 348 -3.00 32.10 3.21
CA LYS A 348 -3.60 31.42 4.36
C LYS A 348 -2.78 30.24 4.88
N LYS A 349 -1.60 29.96 4.29
CA LYS A 349 -0.75 28.81 4.61
C LYS A 349 -1.49 27.47 4.49
N ILE A 350 -2.35 27.36 3.49
CA ILE A 350 -3.12 26.17 3.14
C ILE A 350 -2.47 25.50 1.93
N ASN A 351 -2.20 24.19 2.03
CA ASN A 351 -1.77 23.40 0.88
C ASN A 351 -2.96 22.67 0.26
N LEU A 352 -3.12 22.83 -1.06
CA LEU A 352 -4.11 22.11 -1.87
C LEU A 352 -3.39 21.21 -2.87
N ARG A 353 -4.11 20.25 -3.45
CA ARG A 353 -3.56 19.41 -4.53
C ARG A 353 -3.82 20.08 -5.88
N TYR A 354 -2.78 20.52 -6.56
CA TYR A 354 -2.90 21.05 -7.92
C TYR A 354 -2.67 19.95 -8.94
N TYR A 355 -3.57 19.82 -9.93
CA TYR A 355 -3.49 18.84 -11.00
C TYR A 355 -3.02 19.50 -12.30
N ASP A 356 -2.29 18.75 -13.13
CA ASP A 356 -1.77 19.22 -14.43
C ASP A 356 -2.88 19.61 -15.42
N ASP A 357 -4.10 19.10 -15.23
CA ASP A 357 -5.28 19.45 -16.03
C ASP A 357 -5.95 20.76 -15.58
N GLY A 358 -5.31 21.52 -14.68
CA GLY A 358 -5.81 22.75 -14.07
C GLY A 358 -6.78 22.51 -12.91
N GLY A 359 -7.11 21.26 -12.58
CA GLY A 359 -7.97 20.92 -11.45
C GLY A 359 -7.33 21.24 -10.08
N VAL A 360 -8.16 21.44 -9.07
CA VAL A 360 -7.74 21.61 -7.67
C VAL A 360 -8.43 20.56 -6.80
N GLY A 361 -7.65 19.82 -6.04
CA GLY A 361 -8.10 18.79 -5.10
C GLY A 361 -8.06 19.31 -3.67
N ILE A 362 -9.17 19.09 -2.97
CA ILE A 362 -9.38 19.56 -1.61
C ILE A 362 -9.84 18.36 -0.79
N SER A 363 -9.12 18.04 0.30
CA SER A 363 -9.47 16.95 1.22
C SER A 363 -9.72 17.49 2.62
N SER A 364 -10.97 17.37 3.07
CA SER A 364 -11.39 17.66 4.44
C SER A 364 -10.90 16.58 5.40
N ASN A 365 -10.78 16.92 6.68
CA ASN A 365 -10.33 16.00 7.73
C ASN A 365 -10.95 16.35 9.10
N GLU A 366 -10.65 15.52 10.10
CA GLU A 366 -11.18 15.66 11.46
C GLU A 366 -10.76 16.97 12.15
N THR A 367 -9.52 17.42 11.90
CA THR A 367 -8.92 18.56 12.62
C THR A 367 -9.36 19.91 12.10
N MET A 368 -10.01 19.96 10.93
CA MET A 368 -10.48 21.20 10.32
C MET A 368 -11.49 21.92 11.23
N SER A 369 -11.10 23.10 11.70
CA SER A 369 -11.97 24.00 12.45
C SER A 369 -12.92 24.77 11.52
N GLN A 370 -13.89 25.47 12.09
CA GLN A 370 -14.76 26.37 11.32
C GLN A 370 -13.96 27.54 10.72
N GLY A 371 -12.95 28.04 11.44
CA GLY A 371 -12.05 29.08 10.92
C GLY A 371 -11.25 28.60 9.72
N ASP A 372 -10.65 27.40 9.82
CA ASP A 372 -9.90 26.79 8.70
C ASP A 372 -10.80 26.58 7.48
N LEU A 373 -12.04 26.12 7.70
CA LEU A 373 -13.01 25.96 6.63
C LEU A 373 -13.34 27.32 5.99
N GLN A 374 -13.64 28.35 6.78
CA GLN A 374 -13.93 29.69 6.26
C GLN A 374 -12.75 30.26 5.46
N ASP A 375 -11.51 30.08 5.95
CA ASP A 375 -10.30 30.48 5.23
C ASP A 375 -10.16 29.71 3.92
N LEU A 376 -10.38 28.39 3.93
CA LEU A 376 -10.41 27.57 2.72
C LEU A 376 -11.45 28.07 1.71
N LEU A 377 -12.68 28.38 2.14
CA LEU A 377 -13.70 28.90 1.24
C LEU A 377 -13.30 30.25 0.63
N TRP A 378 -12.64 31.11 1.42
CA TRP A 378 -12.10 32.38 0.94
C TRP A 378 -10.99 32.18 -0.12
N THR A 379 -10.18 31.13 0.01
CA THR A 379 -9.18 30.77 -1.03
C THR A 379 -9.83 30.45 -2.36
N LEU A 380 -11.07 29.96 -2.37
CA LEU A 380 -11.85 29.67 -3.58
C LEU A 380 -12.57 30.91 -4.15
N GLY A 381 -12.42 32.09 -3.56
CA GLY A 381 -13.18 33.26 -3.98
C GLY A 381 -14.53 33.44 -3.30
N CYS A 382 -14.94 32.49 -2.43
CA CYS A 382 -16.23 32.57 -1.75
C CYS A 382 -16.21 33.61 -0.63
N ARG A 383 -17.21 34.50 -0.64
CA ARG A 383 -17.39 35.54 0.39
C ARG A 383 -18.54 35.24 1.35
N PHE A 384 -19.27 34.16 1.12
CA PHE A 384 -20.34 33.74 2.02
C PHE A 384 -19.74 33.16 3.31
N THR A 385 -20.47 33.41 4.40
CA THR A 385 -20.22 32.78 5.69
C THR A 385 -20.69 31.32 5.68
N LEU A 386 -20.19 30.52 6.62
CA LEU A 386 -20.63 29.14 6.79
C LEU A 386 -22.15 29.04 7.04
N ASP A 387 -22.73 29.96 7.79
CA ASP A 387 -24.18 29.96 8.09
C ASP A 387 -25.03 30.28 6.86
N GLU A 388 -24.58 31.22 6.02
CA GLU A 388 -25.25 31.54 4.75
C GLU A 388 -25.21 30.36 3.78
N LEU A 389 -24.09 29.64 3.71
CA LEU A 389 -23.95 28.43 2.90
C LEU A 389 -24.78 27.28 3.47
N ALA A 390 -24.79 27.09 4.78
CA ALA A 390 -25.60 26.07 5.44
C ALA A 390 -27.10 26.30 5.22
N ALA A 391 -27.55 27.57 5.25
CA ALA A 391 -28.94 27.93 4.97
C ALA A 391 -29.34 27.63 3.51
N ARG A 392 -28.42 27.80 2.55
CA ARG A 392 -28.62 27.44 1.13
C ARG A 392 -28.65 25.93 0.93
N HIS A 393 -27.76 25.23 1.62
CA HIS A 393 -27.62 23.77 1.59
C HIS A 393 -28.89 23.02 2.04
N GLY A 394 -29.81 23.67 2.76
CA GLY A 394 -31.04 23.07 3.28
C GLY A 394 -32.14 22.73 2.26
N LYS A 395 -32.04 23.16 0.99
CA LYS A 395 -33.10 22.94 -0.02
C LYS A 395 -32.67 22.12 -1.25
N ASP A 396 -31.40 22.17 -1.67
CA ASP A 396 -30.95 21.57 -2.95
C ASP A 396 -29.88 20.46 -2.81
N ALA A 397 -29.48 20.07 -1.59
CA ALA A 397 -28.45 19.03 -1.38
C ALA A 397 -28.90 17.58 -1.63
N ILE A 398 -30.11 17.39 -2.18
CA ILE A 398 -30.68 16.08 -2.50
C ILE A 398 -29.82 15.42 -3.59
N GLY A 399 -29.10 14.35 -3.22
CA GLY A 399 -28.35 13.51 -4.16
C GLY A 399 -26.81 13.54 -4.06
N ARG A 400 -26.21 14.38 -3.20
CA ARG A 400 -24.75 14.40 -2.98
C ARG A 400 -24.28 13.74 -1.68
N ARG A 401 -25.17 13.61 -0.70
CA ARG A 401 -24.85 12.95 0.57
C ARG A 401 -24.73 11.45 0.36
N ILE A 402 -23.66 10.86 0.86
CA ILE A 402 -23.49 9.40 0.81
C ILE A 402 -24.65 8.70 1.54
N SER A 403 -25.13 9.27 2.65
CA SER A 403 -26.24 8.74 3.44
C SER A 403 -27.55 8.62 2.67
N ASP A 404 -27.72 9.42 1.63
CA ASP A 404 -28.96 9.50 0.83
C ASP A 404 -28.81 8.72 -0.49
N SER A 405 -27.63 8.15 -0.73
CA SER A 405 -27.32 7.37 -1.93
C SER A 405 -27.55 5.87 -1.69
N PRO A 406 -27.69 5.06 -2.78
CA PRO A 406 -27.71 3.60 -2.67
C PRO A 406 -26.45 3.00 -2.04
N LEU A 407 -25.36 3.76 -1.95
CA LEU A 407 -24.08 3.35 -1.35
C LEU A 407 -23.98 3.67 0.15
N ALA A 408 -25.07 4.16 0.75
CA ALA A 408 -25.15 4.39 2.19
C ALA A 408 -24.89 3.09 2.96
N ARG A 409 -23.98 3.15 3.93
CA ARG A 409 -23.71 2.00 4.80
C ARG A 409 -24.92 1.72 5.71
N THR A 410 -25.48 0.52 5.59
CA THR A 410 -26.57 0.03 6.45
C THR A 410 -26.09 -0.99 7.50
N SER A 411 -24.93 -1.60 7.29
CA SER A 411 -24.35 -2.61 8.20
C SER A 411 -23.84 -1.99 9.51
N LYS A 412 -24.09 -2.69 10.62
CA LYS A 412 -23.53 -2.34 11.94
C LYS A 412 -22.04 -2.74 12.00
N PHE A 413 -21.24 -2.01 12.77
CA PHE A 413 -19.82 -2.31 12.99
C PHE A 413 -19.42 -2.08 14.44
N MET A 414 -18.29 -2.66 14.86
CA MET A 414 -17.75 -2.52 16.23
C MET A 414 -18.78 -2.87 17.32
N GLN A 415 -19.50 -3.98 17.13
CA GLN A 415 -20.54 -4.44 18.06
C GLN A 415 -19.98 -5.13 19.31
N GLN A 416 -18.68 -5.44 19.30
CA GLN A 416 -18.01 -6.09 20.43
C GLN A 416 -18.00 -5.15 21.65
N PRO A 417 -18.12 -5.67 22.89
CA PRO A 417 -18.17 -4.85 24.10
C PRO A 417 -16.99 -3.89 24.28
N ILE A 418 -15.81 -4.27 23.80
CA ILE A 418 -14.59 -3.45 23.90
C ILE A 418 -14.77 -2.06 23.28
N PHE A 419 -15.47 -1.94 22.15
CA PHE A 419 -15.71 -0.67 21.45
C PHE A 419 -16.87 0.15 22.03
N ASN A 420 -17.48 -0.32 23.12
CA ASN A 420 -18.69 0.28 23.70
C ASN A 420 -18.55 0.53 25.22
N LYS A 421 -17.36 0.31 25.80
CA LYS A 421 -17.13 0.33 27.26
C LYS A 421 -16.20 1.44 27.76
N TYR A 422 -15.19 1.84 26.98
CA TYR A 422 -14.08 2.68 27.45
C TYR A 422 -14.09 4.07 26.81
N HIS A 423 -15.14 4.85 27.06
CA HIS A 423 -15.37 6.14 26.38
C HIS A 423 -14.99 7.37 27.21
N SER A 424 -14.84 7.23 28.54
CA SER A 424 -14.26 8.31 29.34
C SER A 424 -12.73 8.21 29.38
N GLU A 425 -12.06 9.34 29.54
CA GLU A 425 -10.60 9.40 29.65
C GLU A 425 -10.08 8.49 30.78
N ALA A 426 -10.72 8.54 31.95
CA ALA A 426 -10.37 7.66 33.07
C ALA A 426 -10.53 6.17 32.73
N GLN A 427 -11.55 5.79 31.96
CA GLN A 427 -11.76 4.40 31.55
C GLN A 427 -10.70 3.93 30.56
N ILE A 428 -10.38 4.72 29.54
CA ILE A 428 -9.38 4.33 28.53
C ILE A 428 -7.97 4.29 29.13
N VAL A 429 -7.62 5.22 30.03
CA VAL A 429 -6.34 5.19 30.77
C VAL A 429 -6.21 3.92 31.60
N ARG A 430 -7.26 3.56 32.36
CA ARG A 430 -7.28 2.29 33.13
C ARG A 430 -7.15 1.07 32.21
N TYR A 431 -7.81 1.08 31.05
CA TYR A 431 -7.74 -0.01 30.11
C TYR A 431 -6.34 -0.17 29.49
N MET A 432 -5.74 0.92 29.02
CA MET A 432 -4.37 0.94 28.51
C MET A 432 -3.39 0.43 29.58
N LYS A 433 -3.49 0.94 30.81
CA LYS A 433 -2.63 0.50 31.92
C LYS A 433 -2.83 -0.97 32.28
N GLN A 434 -4.06 -1.48 32.18
CA GLN A 434 -4.35 -2.89 32.40
C GLN A 434 -3.67 -3.79 31.35
N LEU A 435 -3.60 -3.36 30.09
CA LEU A 435 -2.89 -4.10 29.05
C LEU A 435 -1.38 -3.98 29.19
N GLU A 436 -0.87 -2.77 29.44
CA GLU A 436 0.55 -2.49 29.69
C GLU A 436 1.11 -3.40 30.79
N ASN A 437 0.40 -3.54 31.92
CA ASN A 437 0.84 -4.36 33.05
C ASN A 437 0.88 -5.87 32.77
N LYS A 438 0.36 -6.35 31.62
CA LYS A 438 0.45 -7.75 31.21
C LYS A 438 1.71 -8.06 30.40
N ASP A 439 2.36 -7.03 29.87
CA ASP A 439 3.46 -7.17 28.93
C ASP A 439 4.80 -6.84 29.60
N VAL A 440 5.70 -7.82 29.62
CA VAL A 440 7.09 -7.57 30.05
C VAL A 440 7.78 -6.71 28.99
N SER A 441 8.31 -5.57 29.43
CA SER A 441 9.04 -4.60 28.60
C SER A 441 10.37 -4.18 29.25
N LEU A 442 11.16 -3.36 28.56
CA LEU A 442 12.46 -2.87 29.03
C LEU A 442 12.41 -2.01 30.31
N VAL A 443 11.23 -1.60 30.78
CA VAL A 443 11.08 -0.92 32.08
C VAL A 443 11.21 -1.88 33.27
N HIS A 444 11.16 -3.20 33.02
CA HIS A 444 11.21 -4.22 34.07
C HIS A 444 12.58 -4.89 34.15
N SER A 445 13.10 -5.37 33.02
CA SER A 445 14.30 -6.21 32.97
C SER A 445 14.90 -6.25 31.57
N MET A 446 16.10 -6.83 31.47
CA MET A 446 16.72 -7.17 30.19
C MET A 446 15.83 -8.17 29.42
N ILE A 447 15.63 -7.91 28.13
CA ILE A 447 14.96 -8.82 27.18
C ILE A 447 16.02 -9.27 26.15
N PRO A 448 16.76 -10.37 26.42
CA PRO A 448 17.95 -10.75 25.65
C PRO A 448 17.61 -11.52 24.37
N LEU A 449 16.80 -10.92 23.51
CA LEU A 449 16.45 -11.51 22.21
C LEU A 449 17.63 -11.33 21.23
N GLY A 450 18.31 -12.43 20.92
CA GLY A 450 19.35 -12.46 19.89
C GLY A 450 18.83 -11.91 18.57
N SER A 451 19.70 -11.19 17.84
CA SER A 451 19.37 -10.50 16.57
C SER A 451 18.38 -9.33 16.67
N CYS A 452 17.87 -8.97 17.86
CA CYS A 452 16.93 -7.86 18.04
C CYS A 452 17.56 -6.57 18.58
N THR A 453 18.74 -6.65 19.21
CA THR A 453 19.45 -5.50 19.79
C THR A 453 18.56 -4.64 20.70
N MET A 454 17.96 -5.26 21.72
CA MET A 454 17.08 -4.61 22.71
C MET A 454 17.86 -3.66 23.64
N LYS A 455 18.32 -2.54 23.08
CA LYS A 455 19.08 -1.48 23.75
C LYS A 455 18.17 -0.41 24.37
N LEU A 456 18.77 0.59 25.01
CA LEU A 456 18.06 1.77 25.50
C LEU A 456 17.38 2.52 24.34
N ASN A 457 16.12 2.90 24.55
CA ASN A 457 15.42 3.92 23.76
C ASN A 457 15.34 5.17 24.65
N ALA A 458 16.29 6.10 24.49
CA ALA A 458 16.43 7.18 25.47
C ALA A 458 15.28 8.21 25.33
N THR A 459 14.80 8.75 26.45
CA THR A 459 13.73 9.76 26.43
C THR A 459 14.08 10.95 25.54
N SER A 460 15.34 11.41 25.55
CA SER A 460 15.82 12.51 24.70
C SER A 460 15.72 12.20 23.20
N GLU A 461 15.85 10.94 22.80
CA GLU A 461 15.72 10.48 21.41
C GLU A 461 14.25 10.39 21.00
N MET A 462 13.34 10.10 21.95
CA MET A 462 11.92 9.88 21.69
C MET A 462 11.08 11.16 21.69
N VAL A 463 11.47 12.18 22.46
CA VAL A 463 10.73 13.46 22.56
C VAL A 463 10.48 14.14 21.20
N PRO A 464 11.45 14.21 20.26
CA PRO A 464 11.23 14.85 18.97
C PRO A 464 10.09 14.25 18.14
N CYS A 465 9.79 12.96 18.31
CA CYS A 465 8.77 12.24 17.53
C CYS A 465 7.34 12.80 17.70
N SER A 466 7.06 13.52 18.80
CA SER A 466 5.75 14.13 19.06
C SER A 466 5.72 15.65 18.84
N LEU A 467 6.85 16.26 18.49
CA LEU A 467 6.90 17.70 18.24
C LEU A 467 6.14 18.05 16.95
N PRO A 468 5.32 19.12 16.92
CA PRO A 468 4.50 19.45 15.75
C PRO A 468 5.29 19.60 14.44
N GLY A 469 6.49 20.16 14.48
CA GLY A 469 7.37 20.31 13.30
C GLY A 469 7.77 18.98 12.64
N PHE A 470 7.71 17.87 13.38
CA PHE A 470 7.94 16.53 12.86
C PHE A 470 6.62 15.80 12.58
N ALA A 471 5.72 15.81 13.56
CA ALA A 471 4.53 14.97 13.58
C ALA A 471 3.41 15.45 12.64
N ASN A 472 3.32 16.76 12.34
CA ASN A 472 2.16 17.35 11.67
C ASN A 472 2.44 17.84 10.25
N LEU A 473 3.58 17.49 9.67
CA LEU A 473 3.89 17.83 8.28
C LEU A 473 3.36 16.78 7.33
N HIS A 474 2.64 17.19 6.28
CA HIS A 474 2.19 16.27 5.24
C HIS A 474 3.36 15.83 4.35
N PRO A 475 3.50 14.54 4.00
CA PRO A 475 4.62 14.04 3.18
C PRO A 475 4.78 14.71 1.81
N PHE A 476 3.74 15.40 1.32
CA PHE A 476 3.72 16.06 0.01
C PHE A 476 3.54 17.57 0.10
N VAL A 477 3.96 18.17 1.21
CA VAL A 477 4.13 19.62 1.23
C VAL A 477 5.18 20.05 0.20
N PRO A 478 5.11 21.30 -0.30
CA PRO A 478 6.22 21.95 -0.97
C PRO A 478 7.53 21.80 -0.17
N ILE A 479 8.64 21.56 -0.86
CA ILE A 479 9.92 21.16 -0.23
C ILE A 479 10.52 22.26 0.67
N ASP A 480 10.23 23.51 0.36
CA ASP A 480 10.59 24.69 1.14
C ASP A 480 9.90 24.70 2.53
N GLN A 481 8.72 24.09 2.66
CA GLN A 481 8.04 23.88 3.94
C GLN A 481 8.66 22.75 4.78
N ALA A 482 9.56 21.96 4.18
CA ALA A 482 10.20 20.79 4.80
C ALA A 482 11.71 20.95 5.00
N ALA A 483 12.24 22.18 5.02
CA ALA A 483 13.69 22.44 5.13
C ALA A 483 14.35 21.79 6.35
N GLY A 484 13.64 21.70 7.49
CA GLY A 484 14.12 20.99 8.68
C GLY A 484 14.33 19.49 8.44
N TYR A 485 13.39 18.83 7.77
CA TYR A 485 13.54 17.43 7.35
C TYR A 485 14.68 17.25 6.36
N GLN A 486 14.85 18.16 5.39
CA GLN A 486 15.95 18.09 4.42
C GLN A 486 17.32 18.12 5.11
N ARG A 487 17.49 18.98 6.12
CA ARG A 487 18.70 19.00 6.93
C ARG A 487 18.91 17.65 7.64
N ILE A 488 17.88 17.10 8.26
CA ILE A 488 17.99 15.82 9.00
C ILE A 488 18.35 14.67 8.07
N PHE A 489 17.78 14.63 6.87
CA PHE A 489 18.11 13.59 5.90
C PHE A 489 19.56 13.67 5.45
N ARG A 490 20.06 14.88 5.15
CA ARG A 490 21.47 15.08 4.78
C ARG A 490 22.40 14.69 5.94
N ASP A 491 22.16 15.24 7.13
CA ASP A 491 23.02 14.98 8.28
C ASP A 491 23.02 13.46 8.63
N LEU A 492 21.88 12.76 8.48
CA LEU A 492 21.79 11.32 8.69
C LEU A 492 22.47 10.50 7.58
N ASP A 493 22.36 10.92 6.32
CA ASP A 493 23.08 10.34 5.18
C ASP A 493 24.59 10.39 5.45
N GLU A 494 25.12 11.58 5.76
CA GLU A 494 26.54 11.80 6.08
C GLU A 494 27.03 10.91 7.23
N TYR A 495 26.29 10.87 8.35
CA TYR A 495 26.68 10.06 9.51
C TYR A 495 26.65 8.56 9.22
N LEU A 496 25.65 8.08 8.48
CA LEU A 496 25.54 6.67 8.14
C LEU A 496 26.57 6.26 7.08
N CYS A 497 26.91 7.13 6.13
CA CYS A 497 28.03 6.96 5.20
C CYS A 497 29.35 6.78 5.95
N GLU A 498 29.66 7.65 6.91
CA GLU A 498 30.87 7.54 7.73
C GLU A 498 30.91 6.22 8.52
N ILE A 499 29.79 5.80 9.11
CA ILE A 499 29.70 4.55 9.89
C ILE A 499 29.87 3.30 9.01
N THR A 500 29.34 3.33 7.78
CA THR A 500 29.23 2.12 6.94
C THR A 500 30.28 2.03 5.83
N GLY A 501 30.93 3.15 5.49
CA GLY A 501 31.83 3.25 4.33
C GLY A 501 31.10 3.28 2.98
N PHE A 502 29.77 3.46 2.95
CA PHE A 502 29.03 3.69 1.71
C PHE A 502 29.11 5.15 1.26
N GLU A 503 28.96 5.39 -0.03
CA GLU A 503 28.98 6.74 -0.62
C GLU A 503 27.67 7.50 -0.40
N HIS A 504 26.54 6.80 -0.38
CA HIS A 504 25.20 7.38 -0.18
C HIS A 504 24.25 6.40 0.50
N ILE A 505 23.26 6.93 1.23
CA ILE A 505 22.21 6.20 1.92
C ILE A 505 20.83 6.59 1.39
N SER A 506 20.01 5.59 1.09
CA SER A 506 18.57 5.78 0.84
C SER A 506 17.78 5.57 2.13
N LEU A 507 17.06 6.60 2.57
CA LEU A 507 16.19 6.56 3.76
C LEU A 507 14.75 6.09 3.47
N GLN A 508 14.46 5.69 2.23
CA GLN A 508 13.12 5.27 1.82
C GLN A 508 12.68 3.91 2.41
N PRO A 509 13.53 2.87 2.51
CA PRO A 509 13.11 1.58 3.04
C PRO A 509 12.71 1.67 4.52
N ASN A 510 11.45 1.40 4.81
CA ASN A 510 10.86 1.56 6.14
C ASN A 510 10.97 0.32 7.05
N SER A 511 11.76 -0.68 6.66
CA SER A 511 12.11 -1.85 7.47
C SER A 511 13.37 -2.51 6.93
N GLY A 512 14.04 -3.34 7.74
CA GLY A 512 15.23 -4.08 7.30
C GLY A 512 14.98 -4.96 6.07
N ALA A 513 13.86 -5.70 6.05
CA ALA A 513 13.47 -6.54 4.90
C ALA A 513 13.20 -5.71 3.64
N GLN A 514 12.64 -4.50 3.77
CA GLN A 514 12.49 -3.58 2.64
C GLN A 514 13.84 -3.02 2.18
N GLY A 515 14.81 -2.84 3.07
CA GLY A 515 16.19 -2.48 2.73
C GLY A 515 16.88 -3.56 1.93
N GLU A 516 16.75 -4.84 2.33
CA GLU A 516 17.23 -5.99 1.57
C GLU A 516 16.62 -6.02 0.15
N PHE A 517 15.29 -5.92 0.05
CA PHE A 517 14.60 -5.91 -1.24
C PHE A 517 15.05 -4.74 -2.14
N ALA A 518 15.16 -3.53 -1.59
CA ALA A 518 15.63 -2.36 -2.32
C ALA A 518 17.09 -2.53 -2.79
N GLY A 519 17.96 -3.07 -1.95
CA GLY A 519 19.35 -3.37 -2.29
C GLY A 519 19.46 -4.38 -3.43
N LEU A 520 18.75 -5.51 -3.34
CA LEU A 520 18.74 -6.54 -4.39
C LEU A 520 18.15 -6.03 -5.71
N THR A 521 17.07 -5.24 -5.64
CA THR A 521 16.48 -4.58 -6.81
C THR A 521 17.47 -3.60 -7.47
N THR A 522 18.25 -2.88 -6.66
CA THR A 522 19.29 -1.96 -7.14
C THR A 522 20.41 -2.73 -7.84
N ILE A 523 20.88 -3.83 -7.25
CA ILE A 523 21.87 -4.72 -7.88
C ILE A 523 21.35 -5.25 -9.23
N LYS A 524 20.10 -5.73 -9.27
CA LYS A 524 19.49 -6.23 -10.51
C LYS A 524 19.38 -5.15 -11.59
N LYS A 525 19.00 -3.92 -11.22
CA LYS A 525 18.97 -2.78 -12.16
C LYS A 525 20.36 -2.39 -12.64
N TYR A 526 21.37 -2.43 -11.78
CA TYR A 526 22.77 -2.21 -12.16
C TYR A 526 23.23 -3.27 -13.17
N LEU A 527 23.00 -4.55 -12.89
CA LEU A 527 23.34 -5.65 -13.79
C LEU A 527 22.65 -5.49 -15.16
N ALA A 528 21.37 -5.09 -15.17
CA ALA A 528 20.67 -4.81 -16.42
C ALA A 528 21.28 -3.62 -17.19
N ALA A 529 21.68 -2.55 -16.50
CA ALA A 529 22.29 -1.38 -17.11
C ALA A 529 23.64 -1.69 -17.80
N ILE A 530 24.40 -2.67 -17.28
CA ILE A 530 25.66 -3.14 -17.90
C ILE A 530 25.47 -4.33 -18.85
N GLY A 531 24.23 -4.70 -19.18
CA GLY A 531 23.92 -5.80 -20.12
C GLY A 531 23.96 -7.22 -19.52
N GLU A 532 24.17 -7.36 -18.22
CA GLU A 532 24.32 -8.63 -17.49
C GLU A 532 22.99 -9.18 -16.95
N VAL A 533 21.92 -9.04 -17.73
CA VAL A 533 20.52 -9.39 -17.33
C VAL A 533 20.30 -10.87 -16.98
N LYS A 534 21.21 -11.77 -17.40
CA LYS A 534 21.11 -13.21 -17.13
C LYS A 534 21.54 -13.58 -15.71
N ARG A 535 22.17 -12.66 -14.97
CA ARG A 535 22.66 -12.91 -13.61
C ARG A 535 21.53 -12.75 -12.59
N ASP A 536 20.81 -13.84 -12.36
CA ASP A 536 19.63 -13.89 -11.48
C ASP A 536 19.81 -14.78 -10.24
N ILE A 537 20.99 -15.35 -10.01
CA ILE A 537 21.28 -16.24 -8.85
C ILE A 537 21.75 -15.41 -7.65
N CYS A 538 21.16 -15.66 -6.48
CA CYS A 538 21.54 -15.08 -5.19
C CYS A 538 22.02 -16.19 -4.24
N LEU A 539 23.32 -16.17 -3.91
CA LEU A 539 23.93 -17.11 -2.97
C LEU A 539 23.61 -16.70 -1.53
N ILE A 540 22.92 -17.56 -0.77
CA ILE A 540 22.46 -17.24 0.59
C ILE A 540 22.86 -18.33 1.57
N PRO A 541 23.73 -18.05 2.57
CA PRO A 541 24.05 -19.02 3.62
C PRO A 541 22.80 -19.52 4.35
N THR A 542 22.76 -20.81 4.69
CA THR A 542 21.63 -21.42 5.41
C THR A 542 21.43 -20.84 6.81
N SER A 543 22.46 -20.22 7.39
CA SER A 543 22.41 -19.48 8.66
C SER A 543 21.80 -18.07 8.53
N ALA A 544 21.60 -17.55 7.31
CA ALA A 544 21.04 -16.22 7.12
C ALA A 544 19.61 -16.13 7.68
N HIS A 545 19.22 -14.92 8.11
CA HIS A 545 17.86 -14.65 8.56
C HIS A 545 16.85 -14.97 7.46
N GLY A 546 15.63 -15.36 7.83
CA GLY A 546 14.61 -15.80 6.87
C GLY A 546 14.13 -14.70 5.91
N THR A 547 14.38 -13.43 6.24
CA THR A 547 14.10 -12.27 5.36
C THR A 547 14.98 -12.30 4.12
N ASN A 548 16.26 -12.66 4.22
CA ASN A 548 17.19 -12.67 3.09
C ASN A 548 16.67 -13.49 1.89
N PRO A 549 16.33 -14.80 2.04
CA PRO A 549 15.81 -15.59 0.93
C PRO A 549 14.43 -15.14 0.47
N ALA A 550 13.56 -14.67 1.37
CA ALA A 550 12.25 -14.13 1.00
C ALA A 550 12.39 -12.83 0.16
N SER A 551 13.31 -11.94 0.53
CA SER A 551 13.62 -10.70 -0.19
C SER A 551 14.21 -10.98 -1.57
N ALA A 552 15.11 -11.97 -1.69
CA ALA A 552 15.70 -12.36 -2.97
C ALA A 552 14.67 -12.94 -3.95
N GLN A 553 13.81 -13.83 -3.47
CA GLN A 553 12.73 -14.36 -4.28
C GLN A 553 11.72 -13.27 -4.68
N MET A 554 11.40 -12.33 -3.80
CA MET A 554 10.55 -11.18 -4.10
C MET A 554 11.16 -10.25 -5.15
N ALA A 555 12.48 -10.11 -5.17
CA ALA A 555 13.23 -9.40 -6.23
C ALA A 555 13.33 -10.20 -7.55
N GLY A 556 12.73 -11.40 -7.62
CA GLY A 556 12.76 -12.29 -8.79
C GLY A 556 14.11 -12.99 -8.99
N MET A 557 14.92 -13.12 -7.94
CA MET A 557 16.18 -13.86 -7.99
C MET A 557 15.98 -15.33 -7.60
N LYS A 558 16.79 -16.22 -8.18
CA LYS A 558 16.88 -17.62 -7.78
C LYS A 558 17.76 -17.75 -6.56
N VAL A 559 17.20 -18.23 -5.45
CA VAL A 559 17.96 -18.46 -4.21
C VAL A 559 18.74 -19.75 -4.33
N GLU A 560 20.06 -19.66 -4.23
CA GLU A 560 20.96 -20.81 -4.16
C GLU A 560 21.56 -20.90 -2.75
N PRO A 561 21.16 -21.89 -1.93
CA PRO A 561 21.56 -21.95 -0.53
C PRO A 561 23.04 -22.33 -0.41
N VAL A 562 23.82 -21.66 0.44
CA VAL A 562 25.22 -22.03 0.75
C VAL A 562 25.28 -22.71 2.11
N GLN A 563 26.01 -23.83 2.18
CA GLN A 563 26.12 -24.61 3.42
C GLN A 563 26.97 -23.90 4.47
N VAL A 564 26.73 -24.27 5.72
CA VAL A 564 27.51 -23.83 6.89
C VAL A 564 28.14 -25.03 7.57
N LYS A 565 29.35 -24.85 8.07
CA LYS A 565 30.09 -25.86 8.84
C LYS A 565 29.47 -26.02 10.23
N LYS A 566 29.87 -27.10 10.92
CA LYS A 566 29.39 -27.41 12.28
C LYS A 566 29.75 -26.34 13.33
N ASP A 567 30.78 -25.55 13.08
CA ASP A 567 31.21 -24.41 13.91
C ASP A 567 30.40 -23.13 13.64
N GLY A 568 29.47 -23.15 12.69
CA GLY A 568 28.63 -22.02 12.30
C GLY A 568 29.23 -21.12 11.21
N CYS A 569 30.45 -21.38 10.75
CA CYS A 569 31.08 -20.62 9.67
C CYS A 569 30.53 -21.04 8.30
N ILE A 570 30.64 -20.15 7.30
CA ILE A 570 30.30 -20.48 5.91
C ILE A 570 31.22 -21.57 5.39
N ASP A 571 30.66 -22.56 4.69
CA ASP A 571 31.44 -23.56 3.97
C ASP A 571 32.01 -22.96 2.67
N PHE A 572 33.28 -22.57 2.72
CA PHE A 572 33.98 -21.98 1.57
C PHE A 572 34.11 -22.94 0.37
N ASP A 573 34.13 -24.25 0.59
CA ASP A 573 34.25 -25.21 -0.51
C ASP A 573 32.92 -25.33 -1.26
N ASP A 574 31.80 -25.39 -0.53
CA ASP A 574 30.45 -25.32 -1.10
C ASP A 574 30.20 -23.98 -1.79
N LEU A 575 30.62 -22.86 -1.17
CA LEU A 575 30.50 -21.52 -1.75
C LEU A 575 31.24 -21.42 -3.09
N LYS A 576 32.52 -21.84 -3.13
CA LYS A 576 33.32 -21.82 -4.37
C LYS A 576 32.67 -22.65 -5.46
N LYS A 577 32.17 -23.83 -5.12
CA LYS A 577 31.49 -24.72 -6.07
C LYS A 577 30.28 -24.06 -6.72
N LYS A 578 29.44 -23.40 -5.91
CA LYS A 578 28.21 -22.71 -6.39
C LYS A 578 28.48 -21.40 -7.11
N ALA A 579 29.57 -20.71 -6.78
CA ALA A 579 29.97 -19.49 -7.47
C ALA A 579 30.58 -19.75 -8.85
N CYS A 580 31.14 -20.95 -9.09
CA CYS A 580 31.77 -21.33 -10.36
C CYS A 580 30.84 -22.12 -11.30
N SER A 581 29.65 -22.54 -10.84
CA SER A 581 28.61 -23.20 -11.63
C SER A 581 27.66 -22.18 -12.25
#